data_AF-A7AVS1-F1
#
_entry.id   AF-A7AVS1-F1
#
_cell.length_a   1.000
_cell.length_b   1.000
_cell.length_c   1.000
_cell.angle_alpha   90.00
_cell.angle_beta   90.00
_cell.angle_gamma   90.00
#
_symmetry.space_group_name_H-M   'P 1'
#
loop_
_entity.id
_entity.type
_entity.pdbx_description
1 polymer ?
#
loop_
_entity_poly.entity_id
_entity_poly.type
_entity_poly.pdbx_seq_one_letter_code
_entity_poly.pdbx_strand_id
1 'polypeptide(L)'
;MESGCHCPSASSRDSHVESVTSDIEHLNRFASASLVGDRNAMISSFNGFSWRDRRVLSHMERYCSADPSERELIDDVYRVLCPLSDKVHGPSFNAMSLWLKARLHLQHEKSPFSPIKR
;
A
#
# COMPACT_ATOMS: atom_id res chain seq x y z
N MET A 1 -20.67 27.16 37.22
CA MET A 1 -19.53 27.39 36.30
C MET A 1 -18.62 26.18 36.43
N GLU A 2 -18.86 25.13 35.64
CA GLU A 2 -17.95 23.98 35.59
C GLU A 2 -17.13 24.08 34.31
N SER A 3 -15.86 24.43 34.48
CA SER A 3 -14.86 24.46 33.41
C SER A 3 -14.49 23.03 33.04
N GLY A 4 -15.14 22.49 32.02
CA GLY A 4 -14.79 21.21 31.41
C GLY A 4 -13.43 21.31 30.72
N CYS A 5 -12.42 20.65 31.31
CA CYS A 5 -11.11 20.44 30.71
C CYS A 5 -11.29 19.53 29.48
N HIS A 6 -11.32 20.11 28.28
CA HIS A 6 -11.28 19.35 27.03
C HIS A 6 -9.86 18.86 26.80
N CYS A 7 -9.61 17.59 27.10
CA CYS A 7 -8.47 16.87 26.54
C CYS A 7 -8.63 16.83 25.01
N PRO A 8 -7.61 17.17 24.21
CA PRO A 8 -7.66 16.92 22.78
C PRO A 8 -7.78 15.40 22.57
N SER A 9 -8.78 14.99 21.80
CA SER A 9 -8.99 13.60 21.40
C SER A 9 -7.72 13.10 20.72
N ALA A 10 -7.22 11.96 21.19
CA ALA A 10 -6.13 11.25 20.55
C ALA A 10 -6.49 11.06 19.07
N SER A 11 -5.72 11.69 18.18
CA SER A 11 -5.79 11.41 16.75
C SER A 11 -5.67 9.90 16.57
N SER A 12 -6.57 9.30 15.79
CA SER A 12 -6.53 7.86 15.53
C SER A 12 -5.11 7.54 15.04
N ARG A 13 -4.40 6.72 15.80
CA ARG A 13 -3.22 6.05 15.29
C ARG A 13 -3.77 5.03 14.32
N ASP A 14 -4.07 5.43 13.09
CA ASP A 14 -4.39 4.49 12.03
C ASP A 14 -3.23 3.50 12.00
N SER A 15 -3.56 2.26 12.38
CA SER A 15 -2.54 1.27 12.62
C SER A 15 -1.87 0.97 11.27
N HIS A 16 -0.56 0.72 11.27
CA HIS A 16 0.15 0.38 10.03
C HIS A 16 -0.56 -0.77 9.27
N VAL A 17 -1.12 -1.72 10.04
CA VAL A 17 -1.92 -2.85 9.54
C VAL A 17 -3.18 -2.39 8.81
N GLU A 18 -3.92 -1.42 9.35
CA GLU A 18 -5.12 -0.86 8.68
C GLU A 18 -4.77 -0.21 7.34
N SER A 19 -3.70 0.59 7.29
CA SER A 19 -3.29 1.24 6.04
C SER A 19 -2.84 0.23 4.97
N VAL A 20 -2.06 -0.79 5.35
CA VAL A 20 -1.64 -1.87 4.44
C VAL A 20 -2.84 -2.67 3.95
N THR A 21 -3.74 -3.06 4.85
CA THR A 21 -4.93 -3.85 4.51
C THR A 21 -5.84 -3.10 3.55
N SER A 22 -6.11 -1.82 3.84
CA SER A 22 -6.90 -0.95 2.97
C SER A 22 -6.27 -0.81 1.57
N ASP A 23 -4.95 -0.60 1.47
CA ASP A 23 -4.28 -0.54 0.17
C ASP A 23 -4.40 -1.87 -0.59
N ILE A 24 -4.21 -3.02 0.07
CA ILE A 24 -4.36 -4.33 -0.56
C ILE A 24 -5.79 -4.53 -1.09
N GLU A 25 -6.81 -4.17 -0.31
CA GLU A 25 -8.21 -4.25 -0.72
C GLU A 25 -8.49 -3.40 -1.96
N HIS A 26 -8.07 -2.13 -1.95
CA HIS A 26 -8.25 -1.24 -3.09
C HIS A 26 -7.46 -1.70 -4.33
N LEU A 27 -6.24 -2.22 -4.15
CA LEU A 27 -5.44 -2.75 -5.26
C LEU A 27 -6.11 -3.97 -5.91
N ASN A 28 -6.54 -4.94 -5.10
CA ASN A 28 -7.20 -6.16 -5.58
C ASN A 28 -8.58 -5.84 -6.20
N ARG A 29 -9.30 -4.86 -5.66
CA ARG A 29 -10.55 -4.37 -6.26
C ARG A 29 -10.30 -3.69 -7.61
N PHE A 30 -9.28 -2.83 -7.71
CA PHE A 30 -8.88 -2.24 -8.98
C PHE A 30 -8.53 -3.31 -10.01
N ALA A 31 -7.73 -4.30 -9.60
CA ALA A 31 -7.35 -5.42 -10.47
C ALA A 31 -8.57 -6.17 -10.99
N SER A 32 -9.47 -6.56 -10.09
CA SER A 32 -10.69 -7.29 -10.44
C SER A 32 -11.60 -6.48 -11.37
N ALA A 33 -11.79 -5.19 -11.08
CA ALA A 33 -12.57 -4.27 -11.91
C ALA A 33 -11.96 -4.09 -13.31
N SER A 34 -10.62 -4.03 -13.40
CA SER A 34 -9.91 -3.93 -14.68
C SER A 34 -10.16 -5.15 -15.58
N LEU A 35 -10.26 -6.36 -15.02
CA LEU A 35 -10.48 -7.59 -15.79
C LEU A 35 -11.89 -7.66 -16.41
N VAL A 36 -12.87 -6.99 -15.81
CA VAL A 36 -14.26 -6.94 -16.30
C VAL A 36 -14.61 -5.60 -16.97
N GLY A 37 -13.66 -4.67 -17.07
CA GLY A 37 -13.87 -3.35 -17.68
C GLY A 37 -14.72 -2.36 -16.87
N ASP A 38 -14.86 -2.56 -15.54
CA ASP A 38 -15.61 -1.65 -14.67
C ASP A 38 -14.79 -0.40 -14.31
N ARG A 39 -14.90 0.62 -15.16
CA ARG A 39 -14.18 1.89 -14.99
C ARG A 39 -14.55 2.63 -13.70
N ASN A 40 -15.79 2.53 -13.23
CA ASN A 40 -16.21 3.25 -12.03
C ASN A 40 -15.58 2.63 -10.79
N ALA A 41 -15.56 1.30 -10.70
CA ALA A 41 -14.87 0.60 -9.63
C ALA A 41 -13.35 0.82 -9.69
N MET A 42 -12.74 0.89 -10.88
CA MET A 42 -11.32 1.26 -11.02
C MET A 42 -11.04 2.66 -10.46
N ILE A 43 -11.81 3.68 -10.86
CA ILE A 43 -11.63 5.06 -10.39
C ILE A 43 -11.85 5.16 -8.88
N SER A 44 -12.92 4.55 -8.36
CA SER A 44 -13.19 4.54 -6.92
C SER A 44 -12.07 3.86 -6.14
N SER A 45 -11.55 2.74 -6.66
CA SER A 45 -10.45 2.01 -6.00
C SER A 45 -9.16 2.81 -6.01
N PHE A 46 -8.84 3.44 -7.14
CA PHE A 46 -7.66 4.31 -7.25
C PHE A 46 -7.77 5.51 -6.32
N ASN A 47 -8.91 6.19 -6.26
CA ASN A 47 -9.09 7.37 -5.40
C ASN A 47 -9.15 7.03 -3.90
N GLY A 48 -9.56 5.81 -3.55
CA GLY A 48 -9.60 5.31 -2.18
C GLY A 48 -8.25 4.83 -1.63
N PHE A 49 -7.23 4.72 -2.49
CA PHE A 49 -5.87 4.37 -2.07
C PHE A 49 -5.28 5.41 -1.11
N SER A 50 -4.39 4.97 -0.23
CA SER A 50 -3.80 5.83 0.82
C SER A 50 -2.70 6.78 0.34
N TRP A 51 -2.90 7.49 -0.78
CA TRP A 51 -1.94 8.41 -1.41
C TRP A 51 -1.42 9.53 -0.51
N ARG A 52 -2.11 9.81 0.60
CA ARG A 52 -1.77 10.90 1.52
C ARG A 52 -0.85 10.46 2.67
N ASP A 53 -0.45 9.19 2.73
CA ASP A 53 0.51 8.74 3.75
C ASP A 53 1.90 9.32 3.47
N ARG A 54 2.22 10.40 4.20
CA ARG A 54 3.49 11.12 4.07
C ARG A 54 4.71 10.24 4.30
N ARG A 55 4.59 9.19 5.12
CA ARG A 55 5.70 8.28 5.44
C ARG A 55 6.09 7.47 4.21
N VAL A 56 5.10 6.97 3.46
CA VAL A 56 5.33 6.24 2.21
C VAL A 56 5.91 7.19 1.16
N LEU A 57 5.33 8.38 1.02
CA LEU A 57 5.82 9.39 0.08
C LEU A 57 7.30 9.73 0.32
N SER A 58 7.70 9.98 1.57
CA SER A 58 9.10 10.25 1.93
C SER A 58 10.02 9.04 1.75
N HIS A 59 9.47 7.83 1.71
CA HIS A 59 10.22 6.59 1.57
C HIS A 59 10.37 6.12 0.12
N MET A 60 9.60 6.70 -0.80
CA MET A 60 9.51 6.25 -2.18
C MET A 60 10.86 6.22 -2.89
N GLU A 61 11.66 7.29 -2.77
CA GLU A 61 12.98 7.37 -3.39
C GLU A 61 13.95 6.31 -2.85
N ARG A 62 13.86 5.99 -1.56
CA ARG A 62 14.68 4.95 -0.92
C ARG A 62 14.32 3.58 -1.46
N TYR A 63 13.03 3.26 -1.59
CA TYR A 63 12.59 2.02 -2.24
C TYR A 63 13.03 1.94 -3.71
N CYS A 64 12.87 3.01 -4.48
CA CYS A 64 13.28 3.04 -5.89
C CYS A 64 14.80 2.83 -6.06
N SER A 65 15.60 3.28 -5.09
CA SER A 65 17.06 3.16 -5.08
C SER A 65 17.57 1.94 -4.31
N ALA A 66 16.69 1.10 -3.75
CA ALA A 66 17.05 -0.05 -2.94
C ALA A 66 17.78 -1.11 -3.79
N ASP A 67 18.57 -1.93 -3.09
CA ASP A 67 19.35 -2.98 -3.73
C ASP A 67 18.43 -3.97 -4.48
N PRO A 68 18.88 -4.55 -5.61
CA PRO A 68 18.08 -5.50 -6.37
C PRO A 68 17.53 -6.66 -5.54
N SER A 69 18.32 -7.21 -4.61
CA SER A 69 17.91 -8.30 -3.72
C SER A 69 16.82 -7.89 -2.73
N GLU A 70 16.87 -6.65 -2.23
CA GLU A 70 15.82 -6.13 -1.33
C GLU A 70 14.52 -5.92 -2.10
N ARG A 71 14.60 -5.33 -3.31
CA ARG A 71 13.42 -5.17 -4.18
C ARG A 71 12.81 -6.51 -4.58
N GLU A 72 13.64 -7.52 -4.85
CA GLU A 72 13.15 -8.88 -5.15
C GLU A 72 12.40 -9.49 -3.97
N LEU A 73 12.89 -9.32 -2.73
CA LEU A 73 12.17 -9.76 -1.53
C LEU A 73 10.82 -9.05 -1.39
N ILE A 74 10.77 -7.74 -1.62
CA ILE A 74 9.51 -6.98 -1.58
C ILE A 74 8.56 -7.43 -2.69
N ASP A 75 9.08 -7.73 -3.88
CA ASP A 75 8.30 -8.26 -5.00
C ASP A 75 7.71 -9.64 -4.68
N ASP A 76 8.46 -10.51 -3.98
CA ASP A 76 7.95 -11.79 -3.49
C ASP A 76 6.79 -11.62 -2.51
N VAL A 77 6.93 -10.74 -1.52
CA VAL A 77 5.85 -10.44 -0.57
C VAL A 77 4.64 -9.84 -1.29
N TYR A 78 4.87 -8.89 -2.20
CA TYR A 78 3.82 -8.27 -2.99
C TYR A 78 3.04 -9.29 -3.83
N ARG A 79 3.72 -10.26 -4.47
CA ARG A 79 3.06 -11.31 -5.26
C ARG A 79 2.12 -12.19 -4.43
N VAL A 80 2.47 -12.47 -3.18
CA VAL A 80 1.60 -13.23 -2.26
C VAL A 80 0.34 -12.44 -1.92
N LEU A 81 0.47 -11.12 -1.70
CA LEU A 81 -0.65 -10.26 -1.32
C LEU A 81 -1.56 -9.87 -2.49
N CYS A 82 -1.01 -9.85 -3.71
CA CYS A 82 -1.65 -9.32 -4.91
C CYS A 82 -1.52 -10.31 -6.08
N PRO A 83 -2.24 -11.45 -6.03
CA PRO A 83 -2.05 -12.57 -6.95
C PRO A 83 -2.55 -12.32 -8.39
N LEU A 84 -3.28 -11.23 -8.62
CA LEU A 84 -3.76 -10.84 -9.96
C LEU A 84 -2.88 -9.77 -10.63
N SER A 85 -1.77 -9.39 -9.99
CA SER A 85 -0.93 -8.27 -10.44
C SER A 85 -0.29 -8.49 -11.82
N ASP A 86 -0.05 -9.74 -12.21
CA ASP A 86 0.48 -10.13 -13.51
C ASP A 86 -0.52 -9.98 -14.66
N LYS A 87 -1.83 -9.93 -14.35
CA LYS A 87 -2.92 -9.86 -15.33
C LYS A 87 -3.40 -8.44 -15.61
N VAL A 88 -2.88 -7.45 -14.89
CA VAL A 88 -3.37 -6.07 -14.93
C VAL A 88 -2.24 -5.15 -15.32
N HIS A 89 -2.48 -4.34 -16.34
CA HIS A 89 -1.51 -3.40 -16.88
C HIS A 89 -2.10 -2.01 -16.99
N GLY A 90 -1.26 -1.01 -16.76
CA GLY A 90 -1.62 0.39 -16.96
C GLY A 90 -0.98 1.31 -15.93
N PRO A 91 -0.87 2.61 -16.23
CA PRO A 91 -0.17 3.56 -15.38
C PRO A 91 -0.78 3.66 -13.98
N SER A 92 -2.11 3.62 -13.86
CA SER A 92 -2.79 3.68 -12.56
C SER A 92 -2.46 2.48 -11.67
N PHE A 93 -2.53 1.26 -12.21
CA PHE A 93 -2.20 0.05 -11.45
C PHE A 93 -0.72 0.00 -11.08
N ASN A 94 0.16 0.43 -12.00
CA ASN A 94 1.59 0.51 -11.75
C ASN A 94 1.90 1.49 -10.60
N ALA A 95 1.23 2.64 -10.56
CA ALA A 95 1.38 3.61 -9.47
C ALA A 95 0.92 3.04 -8.11
N MET A 96 -0.23 2.37 -8.07
CA MET A 96 -0.74 1.75 -6.84
C MET A 96 0.19 0.63 -6.37
N SER A 97 0.70 -0.16 -7.31
CA SER A 97 1.65 -1.25 -7.02
C SER A 97 2.97 -0.71 -6.49
N LEU A 98 3.53 0.33 -7.11
CA LEU A 98 4.74 1.00 -6.64
C LEU A 98 4.54 1.56 -5.22
N TRP A 99 3.40 2.18 -4.95
CA TRP A 99 3.07 2.71 -3.63
C TRP A 99 2.98 1.61 -2.57
N LEU A 100 2.28 0.51 -2.85
CA LEU A 100 2.19 -0.61 -1.93
C LEU A 100 3.56 -1.25 -1.69
N LYS A 101 4.38 -1.42 -2.72
CA LYS A 101 5.76 -1.94 -2.57
C LYS A 101 6.63 -1.02 -1.72
N ALA A 102 6.57 0.29 -1.92
CA ALA A 102 7.27 1.26 -1.07
C ALA A 102 6.79 1.22 0.39
N ARG A 103 5.49 1.00 0.62
CA ARG A 103 4.93 0.79 1.97
C ARG A 103 5.45 -0.50 2.61
N LEU A 104 5.50 -1.60 1.86
CA LEU A 104 6.06 -2.88 2.34
C LEU A 104 7.55 -2.74 2.65
N HIS A 105 8.30 -2.04 1.80
CA HIS A 105 9.71 -1.73 2.03
C HIS A 105 9.92 -0.89 3.30
N LEU A 106 9.11 0.14 3.51
CA LEU A 106 9.13 0.94 4.74
C LEU A 106 8.88 0.07 5.99
N GLN A 107 8.00 -0.91 5.89
CA GLN A 107 7.74 -1.85 6.99
C GLN A 107 8.91 -2.81 7.19
N HIS A 108 9.50 -3.30 6.11
CA HIS A 108 10.67 -4.18 6.13
C HIS A 108 11.85 -3.53 6.87
N GLU A 109 12.14 -2.25 6.62
CA GLU A 109 13.21 -1.53 7.35
C GLU A 109 12.97 -1.45 8.87
N LYS A 110 11.71 -1.48 9.30
CA LYS A 110 11.35 -1.42 10.74
C LYS A 110 11.27 -2.80 11.39
N SER A 111 10.79 -3.77 10.63
CA SER A 111 10.56 -5.14 11.05
C SER A 111 10.78 -6.04 9.84
N PRO A 112 12.01 -6.56 9.65
CA PRO A 112 12.37 -7.31 8.46
C PRO A 112 11.47 -8.51 8.21
N PHE A 113 11.09 -8.68 6.95
CA PHE A 113 10.43 -9.87 6.46
C PHE A 113 11.42 -11.04 6.37
N SER A 114 10.92 -12.24 6.63
CA SER A 114 11.66 -13.46 6.32
C SER A 114 11.55 -13.77 4.82
N PRO A 115 12.61 -14.33 4.19
CA PRO A 115 12.51 -14.83 2.83
C PRO A 115 11.36 -15.84 2.70
N ILE A 116 10.57 -15.71 1.63
CA ILE A 116 9.50 -16.65 1.33
C ILE A 116 10.12 -17.93 0.78
N LYS A 117 9.97 -19.04 1.50
CA LYS A 117 10.37 -20.36 1.00
C LYS A 117 9.39 -20.76 -0.10
N ARG A 118 9.91 -20.96 -1.32
CA ARG A 118 9.15 -21.47 -2.46
C ARG A 118 9.18 -23.00 -2.48
#